data_AF-A0A7S1ZNK1-F1
#
_entry.id   AF-A0A7S1ZNK1-F1
#
_cell.length_a   1.000
_cell.length_b   1.000
_cell.length_c   1.000
_cell.angle_alpha   90.00
_cell.angle_beta   90.00
_cell.angle_gamma   90.00
#
_symmetry.space_group_name_H-M   'P 1'
#
loop_
_entity.id
_entity.type
_entity.pdbx_description
1 polymer ?
#
loop_
_entity_poly.entity_id
_entity_poly.type
_entity_poly.pdbx_seq_one_letter_code
_entity_poly.pdbx_strand_id
1 'polypeptide(L)'
;IQSPMVSPPTLSQPQQMSSSSLFCPIHGERHTILRRVRKNNSPNVYRIFRTCRASGSRYGGGSPGGGGKCQFFAWADDHFPLCSCQKRAIIRVSKTERSGGRWFFSCSNGGGGGGSSGGNRTNGCGLFEWAKPEQLAPFGSLLTPLL
;
A
#
# COMPACT_ATOMS: atom_id res chain seq x y z
N ILE A 1 37.25 -37.77 22.46
CA ILE A 1 37.55 -36.53 21.69
C ILE A 1 36.22 -36.06 21.12
N GLN A 2 35.63 -35.03 21.72
CA GLN A 2 34.25 -34.60 21.44
C GLN A 2 34.33 -33.38 20.51
N SER A 3 33.85 -33.53 19.27
CA SER A 3 33.91 -32.46 18.27
C SER A 3 32.88 -31.37 18.60
N PRO A 4 33.25 -30.09 18.55
CA PRO A 4 32.30 -29.00 18.76
C PRO A 4 31.39 -28.85 17.54
N MET A 5 30.08 -28.75 17.78
CA MET A 5 29.09 -28.45 16.74
C MET A 5 29.13 -26.96 16.41
N VAL A 6 29.37 -26.65 15.13
CA VAL A 6 29.34 -25.28 14.59
C VAL A 6 27.90 -24.93 14.25
N SER A 7 27.34 -23.93 14.93
CA SER A 7 26.00 -23.41 14.66
C SER A 7 25.92 -22.75 13.27
N PRO A 8 24.82 -22.93 12.52
CA PRO A 8 24.66 -22.33 11.20
C PRO A 8 24.50 -20.80 11.27
N PRO A 9 24.93 -20.07 10.23
CA PRO A 9 24.78 -18.62 10.18
C PRO A 9 23.30 -18.22 10.05
N THR A 10 22.83 -17.44 11.02
CA THR A 10 21.51 -16.81 11.00
C THR A 10 21.42 -15.84 9.82
N LEU A 11 20.67 -16.21 8.78
CA LEU A 11 20.31 -15.31 7.68
C LEU A 11 19.59 -14.10 8.26
N SER A 12 20.23 -12.93 8.19
CA SER A 12 19.69 -11.67 8.65
C SER A 12 18.39 -11.37 7.88
N GLN A 13 17.26 -11.43 8.58
CA GLN A 13 16.00 -10.96 8.01
C GLN A 13 16.16 -9.49 7.63
N PRO A 14 15.71 -9.07 6.43
CA PRO A 14 15.70 -7.66 6.07
C PRO A 14 14.90 -6.91 7.13
N GLN A 15 15.55 -5.96 7.79
CA GLN A 15 14.96 -5.17 8.85
C GLN A 15 13.64 -4.55 8.34
N GLN A 16 12.52 -5.03 8.89
CA GLN A 16 11.24 -4.37 8.72
C GLN A 16 11.37 -3.02 9.43
N MET A 17 11.61 -1.95 8.67
CA MET A 17 11.60 -0.60 9.20
C MET A 17 10.18 -0.26 9.64
N SER A 18 9.90 -0.52 10.91
CA SER A 18 8.63 -0.27 11.62
C SER A 18 8.48 1.22 11.95
N SER A 19 8.54 2.06 10.94
CA SER A 19 8.04 3.41 11.03
C SER A 19 7.41 3.71 9.67
N SER A 20 6.13 4.04 9.69
CA SER A 20 5.36 4.49 8.54
C SER A 20 5.90 5.85 8.09
N SER A 21 7.13 5.86 7.56
CA SER A 21 7.76 7.04 7.02
C SER A 21 6.87 7.52 5.90
N LEU A 22 6.28 8.70 6.09
CA LEU A 22 5.40 9.32 5.10
C LEU A 22 6.15 9.60 3.79
N PHE A 23 7.48 9.71 3.87
CA PHE A 23 8.32 10.16 2.77
C PHE A 23 9.59 9.31 2.62
N CYS A 24 10.17 9.34 1.42
CA CYS A 24 11.46 8.73 1.16
C CYS A 24 12.55 9.41 2.03
N PRO A 25 13.34 8.66 2.82
CA PRO A 25 14.36 9.27 3.69
C PRO A 25 15.53 9.88 2.90
N ILE A 26 15.72 9.48 1.64
CA ILE A 26 16.82 9.94 0.78
C ILE A 26 16.40 11.16 -0.04
N HIS A 27 15.20 11.12 -0.63
CA HIS A 27 14.74 12.13 -1.61
C HIS A 27 13.58 13.01 -1.10
N GLY A 28 13.08 12.76 0.10
CA GLY A 28 12.01 13.51 0.73
C GLY A 28 10.61 13.31 0.12
N GLU A 29 9.71 14.23 0.46
CA GLU A 29 8.28 14.17 0.12
C GLU A 29 8.02 14.29 -1.38
N ARG A 30 8.69 15.23 -2.07
CA ARG A 30 8.43 15.54 -3.50
C ARG A 30 8.67 14.36 -4.44
N HIS A 31 9.51 13.42 -4.02
CA HIS A 31 9.80 12.20 -4.77
C HIS A 31 8.97 11.01 -4.31
N THR A 32 8.11 11.17 -3.31
CA THR A 32 7.26 10.09 -2.80
C THR A 32 5.95 10.06 -3.55
N ILE A 33 5.60 8.88 -4.09
CA ILE A 33 4.35 8.66 -4.81
C ILE A 33 3.56 7.52 -4.17
N LEU A 34 2.24 7.66 -4.14
CA LEU A 34 1.32 6.62 -3.69
C LEU A 34 0.95 5.72 -4.88
N ARG A 35 0.99 4.40 -4.67
CA ARG A 35 0.67 3.38 -5.66
C ARG A 35 -0.29 2.35 -5.07
N ARG A 36 -0.94 1.60 -5.94
CA ARG A 36 -1.83 0.49 -5.58
C ARG A 36 -1.33 -0.82 -6.19
N VAL A 37 -1.38 -1.90 -5.43
CA VAL A 37 -1.09 -3.24 -5.96
C VAL A 37 -2.24 -3.69 -6.86
N ARG A 38 -1.94 -4.05 -8.11
CA ARG A 38 -2.93 -4.51 -9.11
C ARG A 38 -2.77 -5.98 -9.51
N LYS A 39 -1.89 -6.71 -8.84
CA LYS A 39 -1.68 -8.14 -9.11
C LYS A 39 -2.83 -8.94 -8.52
N ASN A 40 -3.73 -9.45 -9.35
CA ASN A 40 -4.98 -10.12 -8.92
C ASN A 40 -4.76 -11.34 -8.02
N ASN A 41 -3.71 -12.13 -8.26
CA ASN A 41 -3.41 -13.33 -7.48
C ASN A 41 -2.47 -13.05 -6.30
N SER A 42 -2.51 -11.83 -5.76
CA SER A 42 -1.68 -11.42 -4.63
C SER A 42 -2.52 -11.27 -3.37
N PRO A 43 -2.04 -11.73 -2.19
CA PRO A 43 -2.70 -11.43 -0.92
C PRO A 43 -2.74 -9.93 -0.61
N ASN A 44 -1.92 -9.13 -1.29
CA ASN A 44 -1.85 -7.69 -1.15
C ASN A 44 -2.60 -6.92 -2.25
N VAL A 45 -3.43 -7.58 -3.06
CA VAL A 45 -4.20 -6.89 -4.11
C VAL A 45 -4.99 -5.71 -3.53
N TYR A 46 -4.98 -4.59 -4.25
CA TYR A 46 -5.59 -3.31 -3.87
C TYR A 46 -5.01 -2.58 -2.66
N ARG A 47 -4.06 -3.16 -1.93
CA ARG A 47 -3.31 -2.42 -0.90
C ARG A 47 -2.55 -1.26 -1.52
N ILE A 48 -2.39 -0.19 -0.75
CA ILE A 48 -1.69 1.01 -1.19
C ILE A 48 -0.36 1.15 -0.48
N PHE A 49 0.64 1.63 -1.22
CA PHE A 49 2.01 1.74 -0.75
C PHE A 49 2.69 2.98 -1.33
N ARG A 50 3.69 3.49 -0.63
CA ARG A 50 4.55 4.59 -1.05
C ARG A 50 5.80 4.03 -1.72
N THR A 51 6.25 4.72 -2.77
CA THR A 51 7.55 4.46 -3.41
C THR A 51 8.23 5.77 -3.77
N CYS A 52 9.54 5.72 -3.96
CA CYS A 52 10.28 6.87 -4.46
C CYS A 52 10.28 6.89 -6.00
N ARG A 53 9.92 8.02 -6.62
CA ARG A 53 9.96 8.27 -8.08
C ARG A 53 11.39 8.43 -8.60
N ALA A 54 12.36 8.76 -7.74
CA ALA A 54 13.77 8.89 -8.14
C ALA A 54 14.36 7.58 -8.68
N SER A 55 13.70 6.43 -8.45
CA SER A 55 14.08 5.12 -8.98
C SER A 55 14.13 5.02 -10.52
N GLY A 56 13.65 6.04 -11.26
CA GLY A 56 13.72 6.12 -12.72
C GLY A 56 14.26 7.44 -13.28
N SER A 57 14.75 8.35 -12.43
CA SER A 57 15.28 9.64 -12.91
C SER A 57 16.67 9.42 -13.47
N ARG A 58 16.82 9.53 -14.81
CA ARG A 58 18.13 9.65 -15.46
C ARG A 58 18.80 11.01 -15.20
N TYR A 59 18.10 11.97 -14.60
CA TYR A 59 18.69 13.24 -14.22
C TYR A 59 19.48 13.05 -12.93
N GLY A 60 20.79 12.84 -13.12
CA GLY A 60 21.81 12.71 -12.09
C GLY A 60 22.01 14.01 -11.33
N GLY A 61 21.24 14.19 -10.25
CA GLY A 61 21.72 14.91 -9.08
C GLY A 61 22.48 13.91 -8.22
N GLY A 62 23.82 13.97 -8.26
CA GLY A 62 24.70 13.05 -7.54
C GLY A 62 24.43 13.04 -6.04
N SER A 63 23.66 12.06 -5.58
CA SER A 63 23.74 11.63 -4.19
C SER A 63 25.08 10.91 -4.01
N PRO A 64 25.91 11.27 -3.01
CA PRO A 64 27.30 10.84 -2.87
C PRO A 64 27.50 9.35 -2.48
N GLY A 65 26.59 8.45 -2.86
CA GLY A 65 26.54 7.06 -2.37
C GLY A 65 26.22 5.98 -3.41
N GLY A 66 26.52 6.20 -4.70
CA GLY A 66 26.45 5.16 -5.74
C GLY A 66 25.10 5.09 -6.46
N GLY A 67 25.15 5.00 -7.80
CA GLY A 67 24.03 5.13 -8.75
C GLY A 67 22.99 3.99 -8.74
N GLY A 68 22.46 3.65 -7.57
CA GLY A 68 21.37 2.68 -7.40
C GLY A 68 19.99 3.32 -7.51
N LYS A 69 19.01 2.56 -8.02
CA LYS A 69 17.59 2.96 -7.96
C LYS A 69 17.17 3.02 -6.49
N CYS A 70 16.55 4.13 -6.07
CA CYS A 70 15.99 4.24 -4.73
C CYS A 70 15.00 3.10 -4.46
N GLN A 71 15.26 2.30 -3.42
CA GLN A 71 14.45 1.14 -3.04
C GLN A 71 13.38 1.46 -1.98
N PHE A 72 13.09 2.75 -1.76
CA PHE A 72 12.10 3.15 -0.76
C PHE A 72 10.74 2.53 -1.07
N PHE A 73 10.21 1.80 -0.08
CA PHE A 73 8.90 1.17 -0.08
C PHE A 73 8.32 1.27 1.34
N ALA A 74 7.08 1.70 1.47
CA ALA A 74 6.36 1.66 2.74
C ALA A 74 4.87 1.38 2.49
N TRP A 75 4.25 0.52 3.30
CA TRP A 75 2.80 0.40 3.27
C TRP A 75 2.16 1.71 3.72
N ALA A 76 1.05 2.07 3.09
CA ALA A 76 0.35 3.32 3.35
C ALA A 76 -1.05 3.09 3.93
N ASP A 77 -1.41 1.83 4.19
CA ASP A 77 -2.72 1.38 4.66
C ASP A 77 -2.67 0.79 6.08
N ASP A 78 -1.61 1.06 6.85
CA ASP A 78 -1.47 0.53 8.21
C ASP A 78 -2.58 1.02 9.16
N HIS A 79 -3.11 2.22 8.93
CA HIS A 79 -4.18 2.82 9.73
C HIS A 79 -5.59 2.53 9.20
N PHE A 80 -5.74 1.70 8.17
CA PHE A 80 -7.05 1.39 7.61
C PHE A 80 -7.85 0.45 8.53
N PRO A 81 -9.19 0.61 8.60
CA PRO A 81 -10.01 -0.25 9.43
C PRO A 81 -9.90 -1.71 8.98
N LEU A 82 -9.99 -2.62 9.94
CA LEU A 82 -10.18 -4.05 9.64
C LEU A 82 -11.64 -4.30 9.30
N CYS A 83 -11.88 -5.14 8.29
CA CYS A 83 -13.21 -5.66 8.00
C CYS A 83 -13.49 -6.93 8.82
N SER A 84 -14.74 -7.42 8.84
CA SER A 84 -15.10 -8.65 9.58
C SER A 84 -14.36 -9.90 9.10
N CYS A 85 -13.74 -9.87 7.92
CA CYS A 85 -12.84 -10.92 7.44
C CYS A 85 -11.42 -10.87 8.05
N GLN A 86 -11.17 -9.98 9.03
CA GLN A 86 -9.85 -9.73 9.63
C GLN A 86 -8.78 -9.31 8.62
N LYS A 87 -9.21 -8.68 7.51
CA LYS A 87 -8.33 -8.08 6.50
C LYS A 87 -8.46 -6.56 6.56
N ARG A 88 -7.37 -5.85 6.30
CA ARG A 88 -7.40 -4.39 6.11
C ARG A 88 -8.34 -4.04 4.96
N ALA A 89 -9.19 -3.06 5.21
CA ALA A 89 -10.07 -2.51 4.21
C ALA A 89 -9.25 -1.86 3.09
N ILE A 90 -9.86 -1.75 1.91
CA ILE A 90 -9.26 -1.07 0.77
C ILE A 90 -10.00 0.23 0.53
N ILE A 91 -9.23 1.29 0.25
CA ILE A 91 -9.77 2.61 -0.04
C ILE A 91 -10.13 2.75 -1.52
N ARG A 92 -11.33 3.24 -1.81
CA ARG A 92 -11.87 3.45 -3.15
C ARG A 92 -12.47 4.83 -3.28
N VAL A 93 -12.57 5.32 -4.51
CA VAL A 93 -13.23 6.58 -4.84
C VAL A 93 -14.60 6.27 -5.46
N SER A 94 -15.65 6.91 -4.95
CA SER A 94 -16.99 6.81 -5.53
C SER A 94 -17.04 7.59 -6.84
N LYS A 95 -17.60 6.97 -7.89
CA LYS A 95 -17.71 7.57 -9.23
C LYS A 95 -19.06 8.23 -9.51
N THR A 96 -19.99 8.18 -8.56
CA THR A 96 -21.33 8.76 -8.77
C THR A 96 -21.28 10.27 -8.58
N GLU A 97 -21.97 10.99 -9.46
CA GLU A 97 -22.07 12.45 -9.43
C GLU A 97 -22.51 12.97 -8.06
N ARG A 98 -23.57 12.36 -7.49
CA ARG A 98 -24.10 12.69 -6.15
C ARG A 98 -23.06 12.56 -5.03
N SER A 99 -22.08 11.68 -5.19
CA SER A 99 -21.03 11.47 -4.19
C SER A 99 -19.77 12.32 -4.41
N GLY A 100 -19.67 13.02 -5.54
CA GLY A 100 -18.60 14.00 -5.80
C GLY A 100 -17.16 13.46 -5.66
N GLY A 101 -16.90 12.19 -5.98
CA GLY A 101 -15.54 11.64 -5.82
C GLY A 101 -15.15 11.36 -4.37
N ARG A 102 -16.10 11.21 -3.45
CA ARG A 102 -15.81 10.87 -2.04
C ARG A 102 -15.14 9.50 -1.92
N TRP A 103 -14.20 9.42 -0.99
CA TRP A 103 -13.47 8.20 -0.68
C TRP A 103 -14.21 7.33 0.34
N PHE A 104 -14.16 6.02 0.17
CA PHE A 104 -14.78 5.05 1.06
C PHE A 104 -13.91 3.80 1.23
N PHE A 105 -14.09 3.12 2.36
CA PHE A 105 -13.48 1.84 2.67
C PHE A 105 -14.42 0.70 2.29
N SER A 106 -13.82 -0.40 1.80
CA SER A 106 -14.56 -1.62 1.47
C SER A 106 -13.73 -2.87 1.75
N CYS A 107 -14.39 -4.03 1.87
CA CYS A 107 -13.70 -5.30 2.00
C CYS A 107 -12.86 -5.60 0.74
N SER A 108 -11.62 -6.06 0.91
CA SER A 108 -10.73 -6.45 -0.19
C SER A 108 -11.22 -7.68 -0.98
N ASN A 109 -11.99 -8.57 -0.33
CA ASN A 109 -12.64 -9.71 -0.97
C ASN A 109 -13.94 -9.31 -1.71
N GLY A 110 -14.44 -8.09 -1.50
CA GLY A 110 -15.65 -7.59 -2.15
C GLY A 110 -15.36 -7.25 -3.61
N GLY A 111 -15.90 -8.06 -4.53
CA GLY A 111 -15.89 -7.78 -5.97
C GLY A 111 -16.41 -6.37 -6.22
N GLY A 112 -15.57 -5.50 -6.78
CA GLY A 112 -15.90 -4.11 -7.01
C GLY A 112 -16.89 -3.94 -8.14
N GLY A 113 -18.13 -3.54 -7.83
CA GLY A 113 -19.03 -2.93 -8.80
C GLY A 113 -20.22 -3.81 -9.17
N GLY A 114 -21.35 -3.13 -9.36
CA GLY A 114 -22.68 -3.68 -9.47
C GLY A 114 -22.92 -4.59 -10.67
N GLY A 115 -23.97 -5.39 -10.55
CA GLY A 115 -24.54 -6.19 -11.62
C GLY A 115 -23.80 -7.50 -11.85
N SER A 116 -24.21 -8.57 -11.18
CA SER A 116 -24.22 -9.93 -11.74
C SER A 116 -25.02 -10.82 -10.80
N SER A 117 -26.31 -10.94 -11.10
CA SER A 117 -27.11 -12.09 -10.68
C SER A 117 -26.41 -13.36 -11.18
N GLY A 118 -26.12 -14.30 -10.29
CA GLY A 118 -25.69 -15.64 -10.66
C GLY A 118 -24.21 -15.94 -10.42
N GLY A 119 -23.95 -16.86 -9.49
CA GLY A 119 -22.68 -17.58 -9.42
C GLY A 119 -21.77 -17.19 -8.25
N ASN A 120 -22.10 -17.70 -7.07
CA ASN A 120 -21.18 -18.14 -6.00
C ASN A 120 -19.85 -17.36 -5.87
N ARG A 121 -19.90 -16.03 -5.71
CA ARG A 121 -18.73 -15.24 -5.32
C ARG A 121 -18.60 -15.32 -3.80
N THR A 122 -17.40 -15.61 -3.31
CA THR A 122 -17.01 -15.38 -1.91
C THR A 122 -17.21 -13.90 -1.61
N ASN A 123 -18.44 -13.53 -1.26
CA ASN A 123 -18.83 -12.16 -1.04
C ASN A 123 -17.98 -11.63 0.10
N GLY A 124 -17.25 -10.52 -0.14
CA GLY A 124 -16.65 -9.77 0.97
C GLY A 124 -17.71 -9.47 2.03
N CYS A 125 -17.29 -9.24 3.27
CA CYS A 125 -18.20 -9.08 4.43
C CYS A 125 -19.15 -7.85 4.39
N GLY A 126 -19.32 -7.20 3.24
CA GLY A 126 -20.22 -6.06 3.09
C GLY A 126 -19.73 -4.77 3.72
N LEU A 127 -18.48 -4.71 4.22
CA LEU A 127 -17.92 -3.46 4.76
C LEU A 127 -18.06 -2.33 3.73
N PHE A 128 -18.72 -1.26 4.17
CA PHE A 128 -18.82 0.02 3.48
C PHE A 128 -18.82 1.13 4.53
N GLU A 129 -17.80 1.99 4.48
CA GLU A 129 -17.70 3.15 5.37
C GLU A 129 -17.11 4.33 4.59
N TRP A 130 -17.71 5.51 4.69
CA TRP A 130 -17.11 6.72 4.13
C TRP A 130 -15.80 7.04 4.87
N ALA A 131 -14.75 7.36 4.13
CA ALA A 131 -13.47 7.70 4.73
C ALA A 131 -13.57 9.06 5.44
N LYS A 132 -13.09 9.10 6.69
CA LYS A 132 -13.05 10.32 7.51
C LYS A 132 -11.81 11.16 7.18
N PRO A 133 -11.84 12.48 7.37
CA PRO A 133 -10.70 13.36 7.05
C PRO A 133 -9.39 12.92 7.70
N GLU A 134 -9.43 12.43 8.94
CA GLU A 134 -8.25 12.01 9.70
C GLU A 134 -7.60 10.75 9.09
N GLN A 135 -8.42 9.88 8.50
CA GLN A 135 -7.94 8.68 7.80
C GLN A 135 -7.32 9.04 6.44
N LEU A 136 -7.74 10.15 5.84
CA LEU A 136 -7.23 10.65 4.57
C LEU A 136 -6.01 11.56 4.74
N ALA A 137 -5.86 12.21 5.90
CA ALA A 137 -4.82 13.19 6.19
C ALA A 137 -3.39 12.71 5.85
N PRO A 138 -3.00 11.44 6.13
CA PRO A 138 -1.66 10.96 5.78
C PRO A 138 -1.35 11.01 4.29
N PHE A 139 -2.36 10.96 3.41
CA PHE A 139 -2.16 10.94 1.97
C PHE A 139 -2.10 12.32 1.35
N GLY A 140 -2.75 13.32 1.96
CA GLY A 140 -2.84 14.68 1.44
C GLY A 140 -3.23 14.69 -0.06
N SER A 141 -2.44 15.39 -0.87
CA SER A 141 -2.62 15.49 -2.32
C SER A 141 -2.18 14.25 -3.11
N LEU A 142 -1.51 13.27 -2.48
CA LEU A 142 -1.07 12.04 -3.14
C LEU A 142 -2.23 11.09 -3.43
N LEU A 143 -3.37 11.27 -2.76
CA LEU A 143 -4.59 10.51 -2.99
C LEU A 143 -5.32 11.00 -4.25
N THR A 144 -4.69 10.81 -5.40
CA THR A 144 -5.35 10.94 -6.69
C THR A 144 -6.23 9.71 -6.93
N PRO A 145 -7.31 9.80 -7.75
CA PRO A 145 -8.00 8.60 -8.24
C PRO A 145 -6.95 7.69 -8.85
N LEU A 146 -6.50 6.66 -8.11
CA LEU A 146 -5.33 5.88 -8.48
C LEU A 146 -5.64 5.19 -9.81
N LEU A 147 -5.09 5.75 -10.89
CA LEU A 147 -5.28 5.33 -12.29
C LEU A 147 -4.79 3.91 -12.49
#